data_AF-A0A7Y7WAV8-F1
#
_entry.id   AF-A0A7Y7WAV8-F1
#
_cell.length_a   1.000
_cell.length_b   1.000
_cell.length_c   1.000
_cell.angle_alpha   90.00
_cell.angle_beta   90.00
_cell.angle_gamma   90.00
#
_symmetry.space_group_name_H-M   'P 1'
#
loop_
_entity.id
_entity.type
_entity.pdbx_description
1 polymer ?
#
loop_
_entity_poly.entity_id
_entity_poly.type
_entity_poly.pdbx_seq_one_letter_code
_entity_poly.pdbx_strand_id
1 'polypeptide(L)'
;MKRTDIRKSVHDFVSLRLDDHQAFADDQSLQALGFDTQDIEDLMFRLEDEFDLTAFTEEEDRLLKEAVTVNDLSRFLQKIARH
;
A
#
# COMPACT_ATOMS: atom_id res chain seq x y z
N MET A 1 -7.56 1.48 -15.38
CA MET A 1 -7.59 2.49 -14.29
C MET A 1 -6.28 3.26 -14.26
N LYS A 2 -6.28 4.54 -13.84
CA LYS A 2 -5.10 5.39 -13.94
C LYS A 2 -4.21 5.14 -12.71
N ARG A 3 -2.92 4.95 -12.94
CA ARG A 3 -1.87 4.75 -11.90
C ARG A 3 -1.96 5.74 -10.72
N THR A 4 -2.52 6.91 -10.98
CA THR A 4 -2.75 7.98 -10.01
C THR A 4 -3.76 7.60 -8.92
N ASP A 5 -4.76 6.77 -9.24
CA ASP A 5 -5.82 6.38 -8.30
C ASP A 5 -5.24 5.46 -7.21
N ILE A 6 -4.49 4.42 -7.59
CA ILE A 6 -3.81 3.50 -6.66
C ILE A 6 -2.85 4.24 -5.72
N ARG A 7 -1.99 5.09 -6.28
CA ARG A 7 -1.04 5.87 -5.47
C ARG A 7 -1.78 6.78 -4.49
N LYS A 8 -2.89 7.38 -4.92
CA LYS A 8 -3.70 8.24 -4.09
C LYS A 8 -4.39 7.46 -2.96
N SER A 9 -5.00 6.31 -3.24
CA SER A 9 -5.64 5.48 -2.20
C SER A 9 -4.65 4.99 -1.14
N VAL A 10 -3.45 4.58 -1.55
CA VAL A 10 -2.36 4.23 -0.62
C VAL A 10 -1.99 5.45 0.24
N HIS A 11 -1.77 6.60 -0.39
CA HIS A 11 -1.37 7.81 0.32
C HIS A 11 -2.47 8.31 1.26
N ASP A 12 -3.73 8.25 0.85
CA ASP A 12 -4.89 8.64 1.65
C ASP A 12 -5.04 7.72 2.86
N PHE A 13 -4.84 6.40 2.72
CA PHE A 13 -4.86 5.47 3.86
C PHE A 13 -3.73 5.76 4.84
N VAL A 14 -2.51 5.94 4.33
CA VAL A 14 -1.36 6.22 5.19
C VAL A 14 -1.56 7.54 5.94
N SER A 15 -2.06 8.57 5.24
CA SER A 15 -2.39 9.87 5.81
C SER A 15 -3.52 9.80 6.83
N LEU A 16 -4.53 8.94 6.61
CA LEU A 16 -5.64 8.73 7.54
C LEU A 16 -5.16 8.09 8.85
N ARG A 17 -4.19 7.16 8.77
CA ARG A 17 -3.63 6.49 9.95
C ARG A 17 -2.72 7.40 10.77
N LEU A 18 -2.03 8.32 10.11
CA LEU A 18 -1.04 9.22 10.75
C LEU A 18 -1.68 10.36 11.55
N ASP A 19 -3.02 10.44 11.66
CA ASP A 19 -3.85 11.38 12.43
C ASP A 19 -3.58 12.90 12.21
N ASP A 20 -2.50 13.29 11.53
CA ASP A 20 -2.01 14.67 11.45
C ASP A 20 -1.61 15.11 10.02
N HIS A 21 -1.95 14.34 8.97
CA HIS A 21 -1.55 14.67 7.59
C HIS A 21 -0.04 14.97 7.47
N GLN A 22 0.77 14.38 8.35
CA GLN A 22 2.20 14.63 8.38
C GLN A 22 2.77 14.23 7.03
N ALA A 23 3.45 15.17 6.38
CA ALA A 23 4.04 14.92 5.06
C ALA A 23 5.07 13.80 5.18
N PHE A 24 4.69 12.60 4.73
CA PHE A 24 5.58 11.45 4.63
C PHE A 24 6.13 11.37 3.22
N ALA A 25 7.38 10.90 3.11
CA ALA A 25 7.98 10.63 1.81
C ALA A 25 7.48 9.27 1.30
N ASP A 26 7.23 9.13 0.01
CA ASP A 26 6.86 7.84 -0.58
C ASP A 26 7.97 6.78 -0.39
N ASP A 27 9.23 7.22 -0.24
CA ASP A 27 10.39 6.35 0.02
C ASP A 27 10.56 5.98 1.51
N GLN A 28 9.65 6.43 2.38
CA GLN A 28 9.67 6.10 3.80
C GLN A 28 9.02 4.73 4.04
N SER A 29 9.56 3.98 4.99
CA SER A 29 9.03 2.65 5.31
C SER A 29 7.75 2.75 6.11
N LEU A 30 6.79 1.87 5.78
CA LEU A 30 5.52 1.77 6.51
C LEU A 30 5.78 1.48 8.00
N GLN A 31 6.77 0.63 8.31
CA GLN A 31 7.19 0.40 9.70
C GLN A 31 7.75 1.66 10.39
N ALA A 32 8.51 2.51 9.69
CA ALA A 32 9.01 3.77 10.27
C ALA A 32 7.90 4.80 10.50
N LEU A 33 6.81 4.69 9.73
CA LEU A 33 5.58 5.47 9.93
C LEU A 33 4.68 4.90 11.04
N GLY A 34 5.06 3.76 11.65
CA GLY A 34 4.30 3.13 12.73
C GLY A 34 3.22 2.17 12.26
N PHE A 35 3.27 1.69 11.00
CA PHE A 35 2.38 0.64 10.51
C PHE A 35 2.94 -0.72 10.89
N ASP A 36 2.12 -1.49 11.60
CA ASP A 36 2.41 -2.89 11.90
C ASP A 36 1.96 -3.79 10.73
N THR A 37 2.37 -5.06 10.75
CA THR A 37 1.99 -6.04 9.72
C THR A 37 0.47 -6.08 9.49
N GLN A 38 -0.33 -6.00 10.55
CA GLN A 38 -1.79 -5.98 10.43
C GLN A 38 -2.32 -4.74 9.70
N ASP A 39 -1.72 -3.57 9.91
CA ASP A 39 -2.14 -2.36 9.20
C ASP A 39 -1.84 -2.45 7.70
N ILE A 40 -0.75 -3.15 7.34
CA ILE A 40 -0.36 -3.40 5.96
C ILE A 40 -1.29 -4.43 5.31
N GLU A 41 -1.66 -5.49 6.04
CA GLU A 41 -2.67 -6.46 5.60
C GLU A 41 -4.02 -5.78 5.33
N ASP A 42 -4.52 -4.99 6.29
CA ASP A 42 -5.78 -4.25 6.13
C ASP A 42 -5.73 -3.27 4.95
N LEU A 43 -4.59 -2.61 4.73
CA LEU A 43 -4.36 -1.74 3.58
C LEU A 43 -4.46 -2.52 2.26
N MET A 44 -3.81 -3.67 2.17
CA MET A 44 -3.86 -4.49 0.97
C MET A 44 -5.27 -5.01 0.72
N PHE A 45 -5.94 -5.58 1.71
CA PHE A 45 -7.33 -6.05 1.57
C PHE A 45 -8.28 -4.96 1.09
N ARG A 46 -8.17 -3.74 1.62
CA ARG A 46 -9.01 -2.62 1.15
C ARG A 46 -8.69 -2.26 -0.29
N LEU A 47 -7.43 -2.26 -0.68
CA LEU A 47 -7.02 -1.94 -2.06
C LEU A 47 -7.39 -3.05 -3.04
N GLU A 48 -7.32 -4.31 -2.63
CA GLU A 48 -7.83 -5.44 -3.41
C GLU A 48 -9.33 -5.29 -3.68
N ASP A 49 -10.13 -5.02 -2.64
CA ASP A 49 -11.57 -4.80 -2.75
C ASP A 49 -11.91 -3.54 -3.59
N GLU A 50 -11.19 -2.43 -3.36
CA GLU A 50 -11.43 -1.17 -4.07
C GLU A 50 -11.05 -1.24 -5.56
N PHE A 51 -10.00 -1.98 -5.90
CA PHE A 51 -9.51 -2.11 -7.27
C PHE A 51 -9.94 -3.41 -7.96
N ASP A 52 -10.74 -4.26 -7.30
CA ASP A 52 -11.11 -5.61 -7.74
C ASP A 52 -9.88 -6.45 -8.15
N LEU A 53 -8.76 -6.22 -7.45
CA LEU A 53 -7.50 -6.90 -7.69
C LEU A 53 -7.47 -8.15 -6.82
N THR A 54 -7.32 -9.32 -7.43
CA THR A 54 -6.92 -10.53 -6.74
C THR A 54 -5.39 -10.56 -6.71
N ALA A 55 -4.77 -9.90 -5.74
CA ALA A 55 -3.33 -10.00 -5.59
C ALA A 55 -3.01 -11.44 -5.16
N PHE A 56 -2.12 -12.08 -5.90
CA PHE A 56 -1.75 -13.46 -5.62
C PHE A 56 -1.03 -13.54 -4.27
N THR A 57 -1.51 -14.42 -3.41
CA THR A 57 -1.06 -14.65 -2.02
C THR A 57 0.46 -14.80 -1.85
N GLU A 58 1.20 -15.27 -2.85
CA GLU A 58 2.67 -15.40 -2.76
C GLU A 58 3.41 -14.07 -2.90
N GLU A 59 2.97 -13.17 -3.79
CA GLU A 59 3.59 -11.84 -3.90
C GLU A 59 3.16 -10.94 -2.73
N GLU A 60 1.95 -11.17 -2.20
CA GLU A 60 1.43 -10.50 -1.00
C GLU A 60 2.22 -10.88 0.28
N ASP A 61 2.42 -12.17 0.52
CA ASP A 61 3.22 -12.68 1.65
C ASP A 61 4.68 -12.20 1.56
N ARG A 62 5.19 -12.09 0.33
CA ARG A 62 6.49 -11.49 0.07
C ARG A 62 6.50 -9.99 0.39
N LEU A 63 5.46 -9.24 0.03
CA LEU A 63 5.32 -7.82 0.37
C LEU A 63 5.15 -7.56 1.86
N LEU A 64 4.45 -8.45 2.58
CA LEU A 64 4.35 -8.40 4.03
C LEU A 64 5.71 -8.65 4.69
N LYS A 65 6.51 -9.57 4.13
CA LYS A 65 7.88 -9.86 4.60
C LYS A 65 8.89 -8.80 4.19
N GLU A 66 8.72 -8.21 3.01
CA GLU A 66 9.57 -7.17 2.42
C GLU A 66 8.91 -5.79 2.54
N ALA A 67 8.06 -5.54 3.54
CA ALA A 67 7.31 -4.29 3.68
C ALA A 67 8.24 -3.08 3.89
N VAL A 68 8.81 -2.56 2.80
CA VAL A 68 9.96 -1.64 2.86
C VAL A 68 9.53 -0.19 2.62
N THR A 69 8.57 0.14 1.75
CA THR A 69 8.13 1.54 1.51
C THR A 69 6.72 1.70 0.91
N VAL A 70 6.14 2.90 1.03
CA VAL A 70 4.90 3.31 0.33
C VAL A 70 5.05 3.21 -1.19
N ASN A 71 6.23 3.54 -1.73
CA ASN A 71 6.55 3.48 -3.14
C ASN A 71 6.54 2.04 -3.68
N ASP A 72 7.06 1.08 -2.92
CA ASP A 72 7.05 -0.35 -3.30
C ASP A 72 5.63 -0.90 -3.38
N LEU A 73 4.79 -0.58 -2.39
CA LEU A 73 3.37 -0.96 -2.39
C LEU A 73 2.63 -0.37 -3.60
N SER A 74 2.85 0.92 -3.89
CA SER A 74 2.23 1.58 -5.04
C SER A 74 2.69 0.98 -6.37
N ARG A 75 3.97 0.64 -6.51
CA ARG A 75 4.51 0.00 -7.72
C ARG A 75 3.97 -1.41 -7.91
N PHE A 76 3.82 -2.16 -6.82
CA PHE A 76 3.27 -3.50 -6.85
C PHE A 76 1.83 -3.52 -7.36
N LEU A 77 0.96 -2.70 -6.77
CA LEU A 77 -0.43 -2.61 -7.17
C LEU A 77 -0.57 -2.12 -8.63
N GLN A 78 0.30 -1.22 -9.08
CA GLN A 78 0.37 -0.82 -10.49
C GLN A 78 0.77 -1.97 -11.43
N LYS A 79 1.58 -2.93 -10.96
CA LYS A 79 1.98 -4.11 -11.73
C LYS A 79 0.79 -5.07 -11.86
N ILE A 80 0.03 -5.28 -10.79
CA ILE A 80 -1.17 -6.15 -10.81
C ILE A 80 -2.28 -5.51 -11.63
N ALA A 81 -2.60 -4.23 -11.41
CA ALA A 81 -3.67 -3.51 -12.14
C ALA A 81 -3.40 -3.31 -13.64
N ARG A 82 -2.21 -3.71 -14.13
CA ARG A 82 -1.85 -3.70 -15.55
C ARG A 82 -2.07 -5.07 -16.21
N HIS A 83 -2.17 -6.13 -15.44
CA HIS A 83 -2.51 -7.48 -15.89
C HIS A 83 -4.02 -7.66 -16.00
#